data_AF-A0A8C0BF98-F1
#
_entry.id   AF-A0A8C0BF98-F1
#
_cell.length_a   1.000
_cell.length_b   1.000
_cell.length_c   1.000
_cell.angle_alpha   90.00
_cell.angle_beta   90.00
_cell.angle_gamma   90.00
#
_symmetry.space_group_name_H-M   'P 1'
#
loop_
_entity.id
_entity.type
_entity.pdbx_description
1 polymer ?
#
loop_
_entity_poly.entity_id
_entity_poly.type
_entity_poly.pdbx_seq_one_letter_code
_entity_poly.pdbx_strand_id
1 'polypeptide(L)'
;MFSSEFKSWRCVYLRYYFFPSPHQISGIFLTKKVQWVGCQGSRPELRGYTCSLWKLFHTLTVQAALRPKALINTGLEDNPQIVLQIMRRYIHHFFGCKACAQHFEEMAKESMDSVKTLDKAVLWLWEKHNVVNNRLAGDLTEDPKFPKVQWPTPDICPACHEEIKGLHSWNEAQVLQFMKCHYNTENILYKYTESQTDSSETEQGDTRELKDKSLLKKPSGNRENKIQDKENILDSESKVLDKLVANHGPVKDSGKSAVGSANLKETKQAVSFLGIGFSNIDMSLCVILYVASSLFLMIMYFFFRMRSKRWRVKYYRSSV
;
A
#
# COMPACT_ATOMS: atom_id res chain seq x y z
N MET A 1 36.34 -52.77 -3.06
CA MET A 1 36.88 -51.42 -3.33
C MET A 1 36.03 -50.80 -4.43
N PHE A 2 35.34 -49.69 -4.12
CA PHE A 2 34.49 -48.86 -4.99
C PHE A 2 33.57 -49.54 -6.04
N SER A 3 32.29 -49.65 -5.69
CA SER A 3 31.18 -49.63 -6.65
C SER A 3 29.95 -48.98 -6.01
N SER A 4 29.10 -48.39 -6.86
CA SER A 4 27.72 -47.95 -6.60
C SER A 4 27.44 -46.99 -5.43
N GLU A 5 27.64 -45.69 -5.68
CA GLU A 5 26.73 -44.64 -5.18
C GLU A 5 26.27 -43.78 -6.36
N PHE A 6 24.93 -43.66 -6.54
CA PHE A 6 24.14 -42.65 -7.29
C PHE A 6 22.79 -43.20 -7.82
N LYS A 7 22.08 -44.01 -7.03
CA LYS A 7 20.65 -44.35 -7.27
C LYS A 7 19.86 -44.54 -5.97
N SER A 8 19.51 -43.45 -5.28
CA SER A 8 18.37 -43.46 -4.33
C SER A 8 17.90 -42.06 -3.92
N TRP A 9 17.30 -41.29 -4.85
CA TRP A 9 16.43 -40.15 -4.49
C TRP A 9 15.31 -40.00 -5.53
N ARG A 10 14.23 -40.75 -5.33
CA ARG A 10 12.90 -40.46 -5.91
C ARG A 10 11.89 -40.41 -4.77
N CYS A 11 10.97 -39.45 -4.85
CA CYS A 11 9.76 -39.33 -4.03
C CYS A 11 9.95 -39.00 -2.53
N VAL A 12 10.13 -37.71 -2.22
CA VAL A 12 9.34 -37.07 -1.15
C VAL A 12 8.76 -35.76 -1.68
N TYR A 13 7.42 -35.69 -1.66
CA TYR A 13 6.51 -34.57 -1.95
C TYR A 13 7.08 -33.16 -2.19
N LEU A 14 6.94 -32.71 -3.45
CA LEU A 14 6.72 -31.30 -3.76
C LEU A 14 5.37 -30.86 -3.17
N ARG A 15 5.39 -30.22 -2.00
CA ARG A 15 4.22 -29.52 -1.46
C ARG A 15 4.01 -28.24 -2.28
N TYR A 16 3.24 -28.34 -3.35
CA TYR A 16 2.75 -27.18 -4.10
C TYR A 16 1.91 -26.31 -3.16
N TYR A 17 2.53 -25.32 -2.53
CA TYR A 17 1.82 -24.15 -2.06
C TYR A 17 1.32 -23.42 -3.31
N PHE A 18 0.05 -23.64 -3.61
CA PHE A 18 -0.69 -22.86 -4.61
C PHE A 18 -0.71 -21.43 -4.07
N PHE A 19 0.24 -20.59 -4.50
CA PHE A 19 0.16 -19.16 -4.28
C PHE A 19 -1.03 -18.68 -5.12
N PRO A 20 -2.15 -18.24 -4.51
CA PRO A 20 -3.27 -17.71 -5.27
C PRO A 20 -2.79 -16.51 -6.09
N SER A 21 -3.30 -16.38 -7.31
CA SER A 21 -2.97 -15.21 -8.14
C SER A 21 -3.38 -13.92 -7.43
N PRO A 22 -2.76 -12.75 -7.72
CA PRO A 22 -3.08 -11.50 -7.03
C PRO A 22 -4.58 -11.13 -7.07
N HIS A 23 -5.28 -11.52 -8.14
CA HIS A 23 -6.73 -11.34 -8.31
C HIS A 23 -7.60 -12.31 -7.49
N GLN A 24 -7.01 -13.35 -6.89
CA GLN A 24 -7.72 -14.40 -6.15
C GLN A 24 -7.62 -14.21 -4.63
N ILE A 25 -6.66 -13.40 -4.14
CA ILE A 25 -6.64 -12.88 -2.75
C ILE A 25 -7.59 -11.68 -2.63
N SER A 26 -7.53 -10.79 -3.62
CA SER A 26 -8.34 -9.58 -3.73
C SER A 26 -9.81 -9.95 -3.96
N GLY A 27 -10.70 -9.61 -3.03
CA GLY A 27 -12.13 -9.94 -3.06
C GLY A 27 -12.54 -11.16 -2.23
N ILE A 28 -11.60 -11.92 -1.66
CA ILE A 28 -11.90 -12.99 -0.68
C ILE A 28 -11.41 -12.60 0.73
N PHE A 29 -10.17 -12.13 0.85
CA PHE A 29 -9.56 -11.75 2.14
C PHE A 29 -9.24 -10.25 2.26
N LEU A 30 -9.22 -9.54 1.14
CA LEU A 30 -8.94 -8.11 1.05
C LEU A 30 -9.98 -7.44 0.14
N THR A 31 -10.16 -6.12 0.26
CA THR A 31 -11.10 -5.36 -0.57
C THR A 31 -10.71 -5.42 -2.06
N LYS A 32 -11.71 -5.48 -2.96
CA LYS A 32 -11.47 -5.49 -4.43
C LYS A 32 -10.85 -4.18 -4.94
N LYS A 33 -11.04 -3.08 -4.21
CA LYS A 33 -10.50 -1.74 -4.50
C LYS A 33 -9.75 -1.24 -3.27
N VAL A 34 -8.70 -0.46 -3.50
CA VAL A 34 -7.94 0.20 -2.43
C VAL A 34 -8.79 1.32 -1.83
N GLN A 35 -8.95 1.32 -0.51
CA GLN A 35 -9.65 2.36 0.24
C GLN A 35 -8.73 2.91 1.33
N TRP A 36 -8.46 4.21 1.30
CA TRP A 36 -7.67 4.87 2.34
C TRP A 36 -8.58 5.53 3.37
N VAL A 37 -8.27 5.35 4.65
CA VAL A 37 -8.90 6.09 5.76
C VAL A 37 -7.83 6.95 6.44
N GLY A 38 -7.10 6.40 7.42
CA GLY A 38 -6.02 7.11 8.13
C GLY A 38 -4.78 7.46 7.30
N CYS A 39 -4.79 7.14 6.00
CA CYS A 39 -3.76 7.51 5.01
C CYS A 39 -4.33 8.23 3.78
N GLN A 40 -5.61 8.63 3.82
CA GLN A 40 -6.23 9.42 2.74
C GLN A 40 -5.52 10.78 2.62
N GLY A 41 -5.09 11.13 1.41
CA GLY A 41 -4.55 12.45 1.09
C GLY A 41 -5.65 13.48 0.90
N SER A 42 -5.31 14.77 1.02
CA SER A 42 -6.20 15.87 0.61
C SER A 42 -6.40 15.92 -0.91
N ARG A 43 -5.52 15.29 -1.67
CA ARG A 43 -5.61 15.04 -3.12
C ARG A 43 -5.25 13.58 -3.45
N PRO A 44 -5.71 13.01 -4.58
CA PRO A 44 -5.48 11.60 -4.93
C PRO A 44 -4.00 11.18 -5.03
N GLU A 45 -3.13 12.09 -5.45
CA GLU A 45 -1.69 11.89 -5.62
C GLU A 45 -0.88 11.92 -4.31
N LEU A 46 -1.51 12.33 -3.20
CA LEU A 46 -0.85 12.55 -1.91
C LEU A 46 -1.09 11.39 -0.92
N ARG A 47 -0.10 11.14 -0.05
CA ARG A 47 -0.13 10.14 1.03
C ARG A 47 -0.36 8.71 0.52
N GLY A 48 -1.58 8.19 0.66
CA GLY A 48 -2.04 6.90 0.15
C GLY A 48 -1.10 5.72 0.46
N TYR A 49 -0.66 5.04 -0.58
CA TYR A 49 0.18 3.83 -0.51
C TYR A 49 1.45 4.05 0.32
N THR A 50 2.15 5.16 0.14
CA THR A 50 3.40 5.43 0.88
C THR A 50 3.16 5.56 2.39
N CYS A 51 2.07 6.22 2.79
CA CYS A 51 1.63 6.30 4.19
C CYS A 51 1.27 4.91 4.74
N SER A 52 0.55 4.09 3.97
CA SER A 52 0.18 2.74 4.40
C SER A 52 1.40 1.83 4.58
N LEU A 53 2.42 1.99 3.73
CA LEU A 53 3.64 1.18 3.78
C LEU A 53 4.48 1.51 5.01
N TRP A 54 4.61 2.80 5.36
CA TRP A 54 5.21 3.21 6.63
C TRP A 54 4.44 2.64 7.83
N LYS A 55 3.11 2.75 7.86
CA LYS A 55 2.30 2.17 8.94
C LYS A 55 2.48 0.66 9.05
N LEU A 56 2.50 -0.06 7.92
CA LEU A 56 2.73 -1.50 7.89
C LEU A 56 4.09 -1.87 8.50
N PHE A 57 5.18 -1.21 8.11
CA PHE A 57 6.50 -1.54 8.66
C PHE A 57 6.65 -1.18 10.14
N HIS A 58 6.08 -0.05 10.59
CA HIS A 58 6.00 0.27 12.02
C HIS A 58 5.24 -0.81 12.80
N THR A 59 4.05 -1.20 12.34
CA THR A 59 3.30 -2.34 12.93
C THR A 59 4.11 -3.63 12.92
N LEU A 60 4.83 -3.97 11.84
CA LEU A 60 5.65 -5.18 11.81
C LEU A 60 6.79 -5.14 12.84
N THR A 61 7.48 -4.01 13.02
CA THR A 61 8.53 -3.87 14.05
C THR A 61 7.96 -4.01 15.46
N VAL A 62 6.82 -3.36 15.73
CA VAL A 62 6.14 -3.42 17.04
C VAL A 62 5.59 -4.81 17.33
N GLN A 63 4.99 -5.50 16.35
CA GLN A 63 4.48 -6.86 16.54
C GLN A 63 5.62 -7.86 16.78
N ALA A 64 6.77 -7.72 16.11
CA ALA A 64 7.94 -8.53 16.41
C ALA A 64 8.44 -8.30 17.85
N ALA A 65 8.52 -7.04 18.29
CA ALA A 65 8.93 -6.66 19.64
C ALA A 65 7.96 -7.12 20.75
N LEU A 66 6.64 -7.03 20.52
CA LEU A 66 5.61 -7.46 21.47
C LEU A 66 5.40 -8.97 21.50
N ARG A 67 5.64 -9.67 20.38
CA ARG A 67 5.37 -11.11 20.22
C ARG A 67 6.60 -11.84 19.66
N PRO A 68 7.78 -11.79 20.32
CA PRO A 68 9.00 -12.44 19.81
C PRO A 68 8.83 -13.96 19.63
N LYS A 69 7.94 -14.59 20.41
CA LYS A 69 7.58 -16.01 20.25
C LYS A 69 6.97 -16.36 18.88
N ALA A 70 6.43 -15.39 18.15
CA ALA A 70 5.91 -15.60 16.79
C ALA A 70 7.01 -15.86 15.75
N LEU A 71 8.28 -15.58 16.09
CA LEU A 71 9.43 -15.91 15.25
C LEU A 71 9.95 -17.33 15.50
N ILE A 72 9.51 -18.04 16.55
CA ILE A 72 10.04 -19.37 16.91
C ILE A 72 9.67 -20.42 15.86
N ASN A 73 10.67 -21.22 15.47
CA ASN A 73 10.67 -22.19 14.38
C ASN A 73 10.59 -21.55 12.98
N THR A 74 11.00 -20.29 12.82
CA THR A 74 11.13 -19.63 11.50
C THR A 74 12.58 -19.51 11.02
N GLY A 75 13.57 -19.69 11.91
CA GLY A 75 14.99 -19.45 11.62
C GLY A 75 15.37 -17.96 11.62
N LEU A 76 14.52 -17.12 12.21
CA LEU A 76 14.64 -15.66 12.27
C LEU A 76 14.63 -15.12 13.72
N GLU A 77 14.63 -16.02 14.71
CA GLU A 77 14.45 -15.77 16.15
C GLU A 77 15.51 -14.81 16.70
N ASP A 78 16.78 -15.10 16.39
CA ASP A 78 17.94 -14.39 16.91
C ASP A 78 18.33 -13.16 16.06
N ASN A 79 17.50 -12.76 15.10
CA ASN A 79 17.77 -11.63 14.21
C ASN A 79 16.95 -10.38 14.61
N PRO A 80 17.49 -9.48 15.46
CA PRO A 80 16.78 -8.27 15.87
C PRO A 80 16.51 -7.28 14.73
N GLN A 81 17.16 -7.46 13.57
CA GLN A 81 17.01 -6.60 12.40
C GLN A 81 16.05 -7.17 11.36
N ILE A 82 15.42 -8.34 11.59
CA ILE A 82 14.73 -9.08 10.53
C ILE A 82 13.68 -8.24 9.78
N VAL A 83 12.83 -7.51 10.50
CA VAL A 83 11.81 -6.64 9.88
C VAL A 83 12.44 -5.51 9.07
N LEU A 84 13.52 -4.91 9.57
CA LEU A 84 14.25 -3.83 8.89
C LEU A 84 14.94 -4.33 7.61
N GLN A 85 15.53 -5.52 7.65
CA GLN A 85 16.17 -6.14 6.48
C GLN A 85 15.14 -6.58 5.43
N ILE A 86 13.96 -7.05 5.85
CA ILE A 86 12.81 -7.31 4.95
C ILE A 86 12.34 -5.99 4.32
N MET A 87 12.17 -4.93 5.11
CA MET A 87 11.80 -3.60 4.64
C MET A 87 12.80 -3.06 3.61
N ARG A 88 14.10 -3.12 3.92
CA ARG A 88 15.20 -2.70 3.03
C ARG A 88 15.15 -3.43 1.69
N ARG A 89 15.02 -4.76 1.71
CA ARG A 89 14.91 -5.58 0.48
C ARG A 89 13.63 -5.26 -0.29
N TYR A 90 12.50 -5.08 0.39
CA TYR A 90 11.24 -4.70 -0.27
C TYR A 90 11.35 -3.33 -0.96
N ILE A 91 11.91 -2.34 -0.26
CA ILE A 91 12.09 -0.98 -0.79
C ILE A 91 13.07 -0.99 -1.97
N HIS A 92 14.16 -1.74 -1.88
CA HIS A 92 15.15 -1.85 -2.95
C HIS A 92 14.60 -2.51 -4.23
N HIS A 93 13.74 -3.53 -4.11
CA HIS A 93 13.28 -4.33 -5.26
C HIS A 93 11.89 -3.97 -5.80
N PHE A 94 10.97 -3.46 -4.97
CA PHE A 94 9.55 -3.33 -5.33
C PHE A 94 8.96 -1.93 -5.15
N PHE A 95 9.62 -1.02 -4.43
CA PHE A 95 9.05 0.31 -4.18
C PHE A 95 9.25 1.25 -5.38
N GLY A 96 8.15 1.76 -5.92
CA GLY A 96 8.16 2.47 -7.21
C GLY A 96 8.98 3.77 -7.25
N CYS A 97 9.11 4.47 -6.11
CA CYS A 97 9.91 5.70 -6.04
C CYS A 97 11.41 5.37 -5.86
N LYS A 98 12.17 5.32 -6.97
CA LYS A 98 13.61 5.04 -6.96
C LYS A 98 14.43 6.00 -6.09
N ALA A 99 14.17 7.31 -6.18
CA ALA A 99 14.86 8.31 -5.37
C ALA A 99 14.55 8.14 -3.87
N CYS A 100 13.31 7.81 -3.51
CA CYS A 100 12.93 7.50 -2.14
C CYS A 100 13.64 6.23 -1.62
N ALA A 101 13.78 5.21 -2.47
CA ALA A 101 14.47 3.97 -2.14
C ALA A 101 15.98 4.17 -1.94
N GLN A 102 16.63 5.02 -2.75
CA GLN A 102 18.04 5.40 -2.59
C GLN A 102 18.28 6.07 -1.23
N HIS A 103 17.49 7.09 -0.90
CA HIS A 103 17.57 7.75 0.41
C HIS A 103 17.34 6.79 1.60
N PHE A 104 16.45 5.80 1.47
CA PHE A 104 16.26 4.79 2.51
C PHE A 104 17.47 3.86 2.63
N GLU A 105 18.05 3.44 1.51
CA GLU A 105 19.24 2.58 1.47
C GLU A 105 20.49 3.28 2.04
N GLU A 106 20.60 4.59 1.89
CA GLU A 106 21.65 5.41 2.52
C GLU A 106 21.55 5.39 4.05
N MET A 107 20.37 5.71 4.60
CA MET A 107 20.11 5.63 6.05
C MET A 107 20.29 4.20 6.59
N ALA A 108 19.91 3.19 5.80
CA ALA A 108 20.10 1.79 6.15
C ALA A 108 21.59 1.41 6.27
N LYS A 109 22.41 1.80 5.28
CA LYS A 109 23.87 1.58 5.29
C LYS A 109 24.57 2.32 6.43
N GLU A 110 24.09 3.51 6.78
CA GLU A 110 24.67 4.33 7.86
C GLU A 110 24.59 3.63 9.22
N SER A 111 23.45 3.00 9.56
CA SER A 111 23.15 2.70 10.96
C SER A 111 22.29 1.45 11.24
N MET A 112 21.71 0.78 10.24
CA MET A 112 20.84 -0.39 10.49
C MET A 112 21.58 -1.54 11.18
N ASP A 113 22.86 -1.75 10.84
CA ASP A 113 23.68 -2.84 11.40
C ASP A 113 23.98 -2.65 12.91
N SER A 114 23.82 -1.44 13.44
CA SER A 114 23.97 -1.13 14.87
C SER A 114 22.78 -1.57 15.73
N VAL A 115 21.63 -1.90 15.12
CA VAL A 115 20.43 -2.34 15.85
C VAL A 115 20.64 -3.76 16.41
N LYS A 116 20.61 -3.89 17.75
CA LYS A 116 20.87 -5.15 18.48
C LYS A 116 19.66 -5.74 19.22
N THR A 117 18.52 -5.05 19.28
CA THR A 117 17.28 -5.56 19.92
C THR A 117 16.06 -5.20 19.08
N LEU A 118 14.98 -5.96 19.22
CA LEU A 118 13.69 -5.68 18.54
C LEU A 118 13.13 -4.31 18.95
N ASP A 119 13.29 -3.91 20.21
CA ASP A 119 12.90 -2.58 20.70
C ASP A 119 13.73 -1.46 20.05
N LYS A 120 15.04 -1.67 19.86
CA LYS A 120 15.87 -0.72 19.09
C LYS A 120 15.55 -0.74 17.60
N ALA A 121 14.95 -1.81 17.06
CA ALA A 121 14.46 -1.82 15.68
C ALA A 121 13.21 -0.95 15.50
N VAL A 122 12.30 -0.95 16.49
CA VAL A 122 11.15 -0.01 16.54
C VAL A 122 11.65 1.43 16.59
N LEU A 123 12.58 1.74 17.50
CA LEU A 123 13.14 3.09 17.65
C LEU A 123 13.93 3.55 16.41
N TRP A 124 14.79 2.70 15.84
CA TRP A 124 15.53 3.04 14.62
C TRP A 124 14.60 3.41 13.46
N LEU A 125 13.51 2.64 13.27
CA LEU A 125 12.56 2.93 12.19
C LEU A 125 11.78 4.23 12.44
N TRP A 126 11.42 4.51 13.71
CA TRP A 126 10.82 5.77 14.14
C TRP A 126 11.74 6.97 13.88
N GLU A 127 13.00 6.88 14.31
CA GLU A 127 14.03 7.91 14.14
C GLU A 127 14.25 8.24 12.66
N LYS A 128 14.50 7.23 11.81
CA LYS A 128 14.72 7.45 10.38
C LYS A 128 13.46 7.92 9.65
N HIS A 129 12.25 7.58 10.13
CA HIS A 129 11.02 8.18 9.61
C HIS A 129 10.93 9.68 9.95
N ASN A 130 11.39 10.10 11.13
CA ASN A 130 11.48 11.51 11.53
C ASN A 130 12.57 12.29 10.77
N VAL A 131 13.68 11.66 10.40
CA VAL A 131 14.67 12.23 9.46
C VAL A 131 14.02 12.49 8.09
N VAL A 132 13.22 11.54 7.60
CA VAL A 132 12.46 11.71 6.34
C VAL A 132 11.39 12.80 6.47
N ASN A 133 10.69 12.90 7.60
CA ASN A 133 9.75 14.00 7.85
C ASN A 133 10.45 15.36 7.80
N ASN A 134 11.59 15.51 8.48
CA ASN A 134 12.35 16.76 8.46
C ASN A 134 12.80 17.17 7.06
N ARG A 135 13.27 16.22 6.24
CA ARG A 135 13.69 16.49 4.84
C ARG A 135 12.52 16.86 3.93
N LEU A 136 11.33 16.33 4.18
CA LEU A 136 10.14 16.53 3.32
C LEU A 136 9.21 17.65 3.82
N ALA A 137 9.56 18.36 4.89
CA ALA A 137 8.79 19.50 5.38
C ALA A 137 8.88 20.66 4.38
N GLY A 138 7.74 21.18 3.92
CA GLY A 138 7.67 22.22 2.89
C GLY A 138 7.99 21.75 1.46
N ASP A 139 8.19 20.45 1.23
CA ASP A 139 8.44 19.91 -0.12
C ASP A 139 7.16 19.92 -0.99
N LEU A 140 7.32 19.94 -2.32
CA LEU A 140 6.19 19.91 -3.26
C LEU A 140 5.32 18.63 -3.16
N THR A 141 5.84 17.56 -2.56
CA THR A 141 5.12 16.31 -2.27
C THR A 141 4.48 16.26 -0.88
N GLU A 142 4.62 17.32 -0.08
CA GLU A 142 3.93 17.48 1.19
C GLU A 142 2.43 17.68 0.97
N ASP A 143 1.61 17.11 1.85
CA ASP A 143 0.16 17.32 1.83
C ASP A 143 -0.17 18.52 2.72
N PRO A 144 -0.77 19.62 2.19
CA PRO A 144 -1.05 20.82 2.98
C PRO A 144 -2.00 20.60 4.17
N LYS A 145 -2.75 19.50 4.21
CA LYS A 145 -3.60 19.12 5.36
C LYS A 145 -2.90 18.17 6.34
N PHE A 146 -1.71 17.67 6.00
CA PHE A 146 -0.93 16.74 6.82
C PHE A 146 0.57 17.09 6.72
N PRO A 147 0.98 18.28 7.21
CA PRO A 147 2.37 18.72 7.17
C PRO A 147 3.29 17.76 7.90
N LYS A 148 4.55 17.69 7.46
CA LYS A 148 5.60 16.91 8.10
C LYS A 148 6.02 17.58 9.39
N VAL A 149 5.98 16.80 10.45
CA VAL A 149 6.39 17.21 11.79
C VAL A 149 7.27 16.13 12.38
N GLN A 150 8.06 16.52 13.38
CA GLN A 150 8.64 15.55 14.31
C GLN A 150 7.50 14.85 15.04
N TRP A 151 7.45 13.51 14.95
CA TRP A 151 6.32 12.70 15.40
C TRP A 151 6.78 11.65 16.44
N PRO A 152 6.04 11.39 17.54
CA PRO A 152 4.81 12.04 17.93
C PRO A 152 4.97 13.54 18.20
N THR A 153 3.87 14.27 18.11
CA THR A 153 3.79 15.66 18.51
C THR A 153 3.43 15.78 19.99
N PRO A 154 3.73 16.92 20.66
CA PRO A 154 3.49 17.08 22.09
C PRO A 154 2.03 16.92 22.53
N ASP A 155 1.06 17.14 21.64
CA ASP A 155 -0.37 16.94 21.89
C ASP A 155 -0.79 15.46 21.97
N ILE A 156 -0.08 14.54 21.28
CA ILE A 156 -0.40 13.11 21.27
C ILE A 156 0.52 12.27 22.17
N CYS A 157 1.70 12.77 22.53
CA CYS A 157 2.55 12.16 23.55
C CYS A 157 3.39 13.21 24.31
N PRO A 158 2.82 13.97 25.26
CA PRO A 158 3.59 14.95 26.04
C PRO A 158 4.83 14.35 26.70
N ALA A 159 4.70 13.13 27.26
CA ALA A 159 5.79 12.42 27.93
C ALA A 159 6.93 11.95 27.00
N CYS A 160 6.73 11.96 25.67
CA CYS A 160 7.79 11.64 24.70
C CYS A 160 8.81 12.78 24.58
N HIS A 161 8.46 14.00 24.98
CA HIS A 161 9.30 15.19 24.85
C HIS A 161 9.86 15.61 26.20
N GLU A 162 11.13 16.00 26.21
CA GLU A 162 11.84 16.51 27.38
C GLU A 162 12.76 17.66 26.96
N GLU A 163 13.24 18.44 27.94
CA GLU A 163 14.10 19.59 27.69
C GLU A 163 15.42 19.42 28.46
N ILE A 164 16.53 19.25 27.73
CA ILE A 164 17.86 19.09 28.31
C ILE A 164 18.67 20.33 27.97
N LYS A 165 19.03 21.12 29.00
CA LYS A 165 19.82 22.36 28.88
C LYS A 165 19.20 23.40 27.92
N GLY A 166 17.88 23.53 27.90
CA GLY A 166 17.18 24.48 27.00
C GLY A 166 16.94 23.96 25.58
N LEU A 167 17.30 22.70 25.29
CA LEU A 167 17.12 22.08 23.99
C LEU A 167 16.14 20.90 24.08
N HIS A 168 15.23 20.80 23.11
CA HIS A 168 14.34 19.66 22.98
C HIS A 168 15.13 18.35 22.80
N SER A 169 14.77 17.35 23.60
CA SER A 169 15.25 15.97 23.54
C SER A 169 14.06 15.00 23.55
N TRP A 170 14.31 13.77 23.11
CA TRP A 170 13.32 12.71 23.09
C TRP A 170 13.52 11.76 24.26
N ASN A 171 12.47 11.54 25.04
CA ASN A 171 12.46 10.48 26.02
C ASN A 171 12.23 9.12 25.32
N GLU A 172 13.31 8.47 24.86
CA GLU A 172 13.23 7.23 24.08
C GLU A 172 12.37 6.12 24.74
N ALA A 173 12.33 6.05 26.08
CA ALA A 173 11.53 5.07 26.79
C ALA A 173 10.02 5.33 26.63
N GLN A 174 9.59 6.59 26.74
CA GLN A 174 8.21 6.99 26.50
C GLN A 174 7.84 6.91 25.01
N VAL A 175 8.77 7.26 24.10
CA VAL A 175 8.60 7.04 22.66
C VAL A 175 8.38 5.56 22.35
N LEU A 176 9.21 4.65 22.88
CA LEU A 176 9.06 3.21 22.66
C LEU A 176 7.72 2.68 23.20
N GLN A 177 7.30 3.15 24.38
CA GLN A 177 6.01 2.78 24.95
C GLN A 177 4.84 3.30 24.11
N PHE A 178 4.92 4.55 23.63
CA PHE A 178 3.94 5.14 22.72
C PHE A 178 3.89 4.38 21.38
N MET A 179 5.03 4.06 20.78
CA MET A 179 5.12 3.24 19.56
C MET A 179 4.44 1.89 19.74
N LYS A 180 4.77 1.18 20.83
CA LYS A 180 4.17 -0.12 21.19
C LYS A 180 2.66 -0.04 21.39
N CYS A 181 2.15 1.05 21.95
CA CYS A 181 0.71 1.28 22.10
C CYS A 181 0.03 1.65 20.77
N HIS A 182 0.58 2.62 20.03
CA HIS A 182 0.00 3.18 18.81
C HIS A 182 -0.10 2.16 17.68
N TYR A 183 0.88 1.26 17.54
CA TYR A 183 0.92 0.26 16.48
C TYR A 183 0.51 -1.15 16.93
N ASN A 184 -0.09 -1.28 18.12
CA ASN A 184 -0.62 -2.55 18.62
C ASN A 184 -1.87 -2.99 17.85
N THR A 185 -2.16 -4.30 17.86
CA THR A 185 -3.40 -4.88 17.34
C THR A 185 -4.64 -4.24 17.97
N GLU A 186 -4.61 -3.94 19.28
CA GLU A 186 -5.76 -3.34 19.99
C GLU A 186 -6.08 -1.90 19.54
N ASN A 187 -5.17 -1.20 18.85
CA ASN A 187 -5.41 0.15 18.30
C ASN A 187 -5.89 0.14 16.84
N ILE A 188 -6.25 -1.03 16.29
CA ILE A 188 -6.74 -1.18 14.91
C ILE A 188 -8.27 -1.03 14.85
N LEU A 189 -8.75 -0.03 14.10
CA LEU A 189 -10.18 0.20 13.88
C LEU A 189 -10.74 -0.68 12.74
N TYR A 190 -11.28 -1.84 13.08
CA TYR A 190 -11.84 -2.81 12.12
C TYR A 190 -13.13 -2.36 11.40
N LYS A 191 -13.77 -1.26 11.80
CA LYS A 191 -15.06 -0.77 11.26
C LYS A 191 -15.07 -0.40 9.76
N TYR A 192 -13.92 -0.47 9.09
CA TYR A 192 -13.76 -0.22 7.65
C TYR A 192 -13.34 -1.47 6.86
N THR A 193 -13.37 -2.66 7.48
CA THR A 193 -12.93 -3.93 6.86
C THR A 193 -14.06 -4.59 6.06
N GLU A 194 -15.30 -4.34 6.44
CA GLU A 194 -16.48 -4.84 5.74
C GLU A 194 -16.73 -4.00 4.49
N SER A 195 -16.61 -4.64 3.32
CA SER A 195 -17.17 -4.06 2.09
C SER A 195 -18.68 -3.94 2.26
N GLN A 196 -19.24 -2.75 2.01
CA GLN A 196 -20.66 -2.65 1.69
C GLN A 196 -20.92 -3.62 0.53
N THR A 197 -21.69 -4.68 0.80
CA THR A 197 -22.19 -5.58 -0.25
C THR A 197 -23.08 -4.74 -1.16
N ASP A 198 -22.78 -4.69 -2.45
CA ASP A 198 -23.53 -3.93 -3.46
C ASP A 198 -25.00 -4.38 -3.46
N SER A 199 -25.85 -3.74 -2.66
CA SER A 199 -27.30 -3.94 -2.65
C SER A 199 -27.95 -3.10 -3.74
N SER A 200 -27.57 -3.35 -5.00
CA SER A 200 -28.09 -2.63 -6.17
C SER A 200 -28.21 -3.52 -7.41
N GLU A 201 -28.48 -4.81 -7.23
CA GLU A 201 -29.07 -5.71 -8.23
C GLU A 201 -30.02 -6.68 -7.50
N THR A 202 -31.27 -6.94 -7.91
CA THR A 202 -32.19 -6.23 -8.83
C THR A 202 -33.62 -6.69 -8.50
N GLU A 203 -34.62 -5.80 -8.33
CA GLU A 203 -36.01 -6.14 -8.72
C GLU A 203 -36.90 -4.92 -8.97
N GLN A 204 -37.46 -4.84 -10.19
CA GLN A 204 -38.52 -3.92 -10.57
C GLN A 204 -39.82 -4.74 -10.65
N GLY A 205 -40.67 -4.62 -9.63
CA GLY A 205 -41.87 -5.43 -9.44
C GLY A 205 -43.10 -4.59 -9.07
N ASP A 206 -44.15 -4.75 -9.87
CA ASP A 206 -45.40 -3.99 -9.99
C ASP A 206 -46.12 -3.51 -8.69
N THR A 207 -46.93 -2.46 -8.85
CA THR A 207 -47.74 -1.83 -7.79
C THR A 207 -49.14 -2.47 -7.71
N ARG A 208 -49.58 -2.91 -6.52
CA ARG A 208 -51.01 -2.96 -6.13
C ARG A 208 -51.21 -3.12 -4.61
N GLU A 209 -52.03 -2.24 -4.05
CA GLU A 209 -52.57 -2.35 -2.70
C GLU A 209 -53.66 -3.45 -2.60
N LEU A 210 -53.84 -4.08 -1.43
CA LEU A 210 -55.16 -4.08 -0.75
C LEU A 210 -55.12 -4.57 0.72
N LYS A 211 -55.54 -3.68 1.63
CA LYS A 211 -56.41 -3.89 2.83
C LYS A 211 -56.28 -5.11 3.78
N ASP A 212 -55.82 -4.76 5.00
CA ASP A 212 -56.66 -4.64 6.22
C ASP A 212 -57.02 -5.88 7.09
N LYS A 213 -57.28 -5.59 8.39
CA LYS A 213 -57.70 -6.40 9.56
C LYS A 213 -56.57 -7.16 10.30
N SER A 214 -56.07 -6.71 11.45
CA SER A 214 -56.66 -6.33 12.76
C SER A 214 -56.76 -7.49 13.77
N LEU A 215 -56.09 -7.38 14.93
CA LEU A 215 -56.68 -7.32 16.29
C LEU A 215 -55.65 -7.67 17.40
N LEU A 216 -55.53 -6.76 18.38
CA LEU A 216 -55.28 -6.92 19.84
C LEU A 216 -54.47 -8.14 20.37
N LYS A 217 -53.57 -7.98 21.36
CA LYS A 217 -53.85 -7.36 22.69
C LYS A 217 -52.57 -7.07 23.50
N LYS A 218 -52.51 -5.93 24.19
CA LYS A 218 -51.75 -5.74 25.46
C LYS A 218 -52.71 -5.90 26.65
N PRO A 219 -52.20 -6.24 27.85
CA PRO A 219 -52.20 -5.28 28.97
C PRO A 219 -50.78 -5.19 29.60
N SER A 220 -50.27 -4.04 30.07
CA SER A 220 -50.78 -3.06 31.06
C SER A 220 -50.76 -3.59 32.51
N GLY A 221 -50.13 -2.92 33.48
CA GLY A 221 -49.41 -1.65 33.38
C GLY A 221 -48.71 -1.14 34.65
N ASN A 222 -48.16 0.07 34.50
CA ASN A 222 -48.05 1.22 35.40
C ASN A 222 -47.63 1.06 36.88
N ARG A 223 -46.54 1.78 37.22
CA ARG A 223 -46.56 2.83 38.24
C ARG A 223 -45.82 4.08 37.72
N GLU A 224 -46.53 5.21 37.68
CA GLU A 224 -45.97 6.53 37.40
C GLU A 224 -45.64 7.28 38.69
N ASN A 225 -44.83 8.34 38.54
CA ASN A 225 -44.62 9.55 39.37
C ASN A 225 -43.12 9.81 39.62
N LYS A 226 -42.56 11.00 39.37
CA LYS A 226 -43.13 12.23 38.76
C LYS A 226 -42.00 13.17 38.31
N ILE A 227 -42.05 13.63 37.05
CA ILE A 227 -41.74 14.97 36.51
C ILE A 227 -40.69 15.83 37.26
N GLN A 228 -39.60 16.23 36.60
CA GLN A 228 -39.45 17.64 36.15
C GLN A 228 -38.40 17.87 35.04
N ASP A 229 -38.91 17.95 33.81
CA ASP A 229 -38.58 18.85 32.69
C ASP A 229 -37.27 19.66 32.71
N LYS A 230 -36.45 19.48 31.66
CA LYS A 230 -36.51 20.41 30.50
C LYS A 230 -35.80 19.85 29.26
N GLU A 231 -36.53 19.83 28.15
CA GLU A 231 -36.05 19.54 26.79
C GLU A 231 -36.23 20.80 25.91
N ASN A 232 -35.69 20.76 24.68
CA ASN A 232 -35.78 21.75 23.58
C ASN A 232 -34.71 22.88 23.60
N ILE A 233 -34.10 23.30 22.47
CA ILE A 233 -34.33 22.91 21.06
C ILE A 233 -33.04 22.98 20.20
N LEU A 234 -33.13 22.37 19.02
CA LEU A 234 -32.15 22.18 17.94
C LEU A 234 -31.63 23.47 17.25
N ASP A 235 -30.45 23.36 16.61
CA ASP A 235 -29.91 24.09 15.45
C ASP A 235 -30.15 25.60 15.24
N SER A 236 -29.05 26.36 15.12
CA SER A 236 -28.81 27.22 13.94
C SER A 236 -27.40 27.84 13.86
N GLU A 237 -26.97 28.10 12.62
CA GLU A 237 -25.85 28.93 12.15
C GLU A 237 -24.41 28.50 12.56
N SER A 238 -23.47 28.20 11.64
CA SER A 238 -23.45 28.38 10.18
C SER A 238 -23.72 29.83 9.72
N LYS A 239 -22.84 30.77 10.10
CA LYS A 239 -22.56 32.07 9.40
C LYS A 239 -21.55 33.01 10.10
N VAL A 240 -20.35 32.54 10.49
CA VAL A 240 -19.27 33.48 10.88
C VAL A 240 -17.90 33.02 10.36
N LEU A 241 -17.66 33.18 9.05
CA LEU A 241 -16.30 33.39 8.52
C LEU A 241 -16.26 34.11 7.15
N ASP A 242 -17.17 35.07 6.92
CA ASP A 242 -17.11 36.00 5.77
C ASP A 242 -16.84 37.43 6.26
N LYS A 243 -15.55 37.73 6.52
CA LYS A 243 -14.91 39.06 6.53
C LYS A 243 -13.45 38.93 6.97
N LEU A 244 -12.62 39.88 6.52
CA LEU A 244 -11.14 39.83 6.48
C LEU A 244 -10.65 38.86 5.39
N VAL A 245 -10.01 39.27 4.29
CA VAL A 245 -9.30 40.53 4.01
C VAL A 245 -9.62 41.04 2.61
N ALA A 246 -9.98 42.33 2.51
CA ALA A 246 -9.93 43.08 1.26
C ALA A 246 -9.30 44.44 1.56
N ASN A 247 -8.11 44.69 1.00
CA ASN A 247 -7.61 45.98 0.51
C ASN A 247 -6.10 45.90 0.25
N HIS A 248 -5.72 45.88 -1.04
CA HIS A 248 -4.75 46.83 -1.57
C HIS A 248 -5.00 47.00 -3.07
N GLY A 249 -5.14 48.26 -3.50
CA GLY A 249 -5.43 48.66 -4.88
C GLY A 249 -4.19 48.80 -5.77
N PRO A 250 -4.38 49.16 -7.06
CA PRO A 250 -3.45 48.83 -8.16
C PRO A 250 -2.59 50.01 -8.64
N VAL A 251 -1.62 49.74 -9.54
CA VAL A 251 -1.19 50.67 -10.63
C VAL A 251 -0.41 49.94 -11.75
N LYS A 252 -0.80 50.26 -13.01
CA LYS A 252 -0.14 50.23 -14.36
C LYS A 252 1.04 49.26 -14.66
N ASP A 253 1.15 48.53 -15.80
CA ASP A 253 0.74 48.65 -17.23
C ASP A 253 1.90 49.02 -18.20
N SER A 254 1.77 48.61 -19.49
CA SER A 254 2.71 48.60 -20.64
C SER A 254 3.65 47.38 -20.78
N GLY A 255 3.79 46.73 -21.95
CA GLY A 255 3.00 46.82 -23.20
C GLY A 255 3.53 45.97 -24.39
N LYS A 256 2.60 45.48 -25.24
CA LYS A 256 2.67 45.07 -26.68
C LYS A 256 3.97 44.45 -27.26
N SER A 257 3.93 43.33 -28.01
CA SER A 257 3.33 43.18 -29.36
C SER A 257 3.16 41.68 -29.71
N ALA A 258 2.05 41.16 -30.26
CA ALA A 258 1.52 41.26 -31.64
C ALA A 258 2.41 40.58 -32.73
N VAL A 259 1.92 39.86 -33.75
CA VAL A 259 0.60 39.31 -34.14
C VAL A 259 0.83 38.25 -35.24
N GLY A 260 -0.07 37.27 -35.41
CA GLY A 260 -0.24 36.54 -36.69
C GLY A 260 -0.44 35.02 -36.59
N SER A 261 -1.45 34.35 -37.15
CA SER A 261 -2.82 34.65 -37.58
C SER A 261 -3.30 33.41 -38.37
N ALA A 262 -4.37 32.74 -37.92
CA ALA A 262 -5.31 31.92 -38.72
C ALA A 262 -4.75 30.71 -39.54
N ASN A 263 -5.49 29.62 -39.83
CA ASN A 263 -6.89 29.25 -39.58
C ASN A 263 -7.04 27.70 -39.64
N LEU A 264 -8.25 27.20 -39.36
CA LEU A 264 -8.95 26.08 -40.02
C LEU A 264 -9.30 24.81 -39.19
N LYS A 265 -10.56 24.82 -38.75
CA LYS A 265 -11.55 23.72 -38.61
C LYS A 265 -11.43 22.66 -37.51
N GLU A 266 -12.60 22.48 -36.89
CA GLU A 266 -12.98 21.40 -35.99
C GLU A 266 -12.84 20.01 -36.61
N THR A 267 -12.49 19.03 -35.79
CA THR A 267 -13.26 17.76 -35.74
C THR A 267 -13.27 17.25 -34.31
N LYS A 268 -14.44 16.81 -33.83
CA LYS A 268 -14.59 16.15 -32.51
C LYS A 268 -13.93 14.78 -32.55
N GLN A 269 -13.12 14.42 -31.53
CA GLN A 269 -13.30 13.15 -30.80
C GLN A 269 -12.35 12.96 -29.59
N ALA A 270 -12.94 12.42 -28.52
CA ALA A 270 -12.37 11.52 -27.52
C ALA A 270 -10.94 11.70 -26.99
N VAL A 271 -10.86 12.24 -25.77
CA VAL A 271 -10.05 11.76 -24.63
C VAL A 271 -8.93 10.75 -24.96
N SER A 272 -7.70 11.22 -25.09
CA SER A 272 -6.51 10.36 -25.14
C SER A 272 -6.11 9.90 -23.74
N PHE A 273 -6.71 8.81 -23.27
CA PHE A 273 -6.34 8.11 -22.05
C PHE A 273 -5.29 7.02 -22.36
N LEU A 274 -4.08 7.17 -21.80
CA LEU A 274 -3.00 6.19 -21.69
C LEU A 274 -2.63 5.36 -22.95
N GLY A 275 -1.56 5.77 -23.63
CA GLY A 275 -0.90 4.93 -24.65
C GLY A 275 0.54 5.37 -24.88
N ILE A 276 1.51 4.58 -24.41
CA ILE A 276 2.92 4.71 -24.82
C ILE A 276 2.98 4.43 -26.32
N GLY A 277 3.58 5.34 -27.09
CA GLY A 277 3.62 5.23 -28.55
C GLY A 277 4.47 4.06 -29.03
N PHE A 278 3.81 2.94 -29.35
CA PHE A 278 4.38 1.86 -30.16
C PHE A 278 3.86 2.00 -31.59
N SER A 279 4.77 1.98 -32.55
CA SER A 279 4.45 2.11 -33.97
C SER A 279 4.02 0.76 -34.54
N ASN A 280 3.31 0.76 -35.68
CA ASN A 280 2.99 -0.47 -36.42
C ASN A 280 4.25 -1.29 -36.80
N ILE A 281 5.42 -0.64 -36.82
CA ILE A 281 6.75 -1.23 -37.00
C ILE A 281 7.11 -2.15 -35.82
N ASP A 282 6.80 -1.80 -34.58
CA ASP A 282 7.16 -2.58 -33.39
C ASP A 282 6.32 -3.88 -33.30
N MET A 283 5.02 -3.79 -33.64
CA MET A 283 4.12 -4.94 -33.67
C MET A 283 4.45 -5.89 -34.83
N SER A 284 4.77 -5.37 -36.02
CA SER A 284 5.19 -6.22 -37.16
C SER A 284 6.55 -6.87 -36.91
N LEU A 285 7.51 -6.15 -36.32
CA LEU A 285 8.80 -6.70 -35.92
C LEU A 285 8.66 -7.79 -34.85
N CYS A 286 7.76 -7.62 -33.87
CA CYS A 286 7.44 -8.65 -32.88
C CYS A 286 6.91 -9.95 -33.52
N VAL A 287 5.98 -9.83 -34.49
CA VAL A 287 5.43 -11.00 -35.21
C VAL A 287 6.51 -11.69 -36.06
N ILE A 288 7.36 -10.94 -36.75
CA ILE A 288 8.47 -11.48 -37.54
C ILE A 288 9.46 -12.25 -36.65
N LEU A 289 9.86 -11.67 -35.51
CA LEU A 289 10.75 -12.34 -34.56
C LEU A 289 10.11 -13.60 -33.94
N TYR A 290 8.80 -13.59 -33.65
CA TYR A 290 8.08 -14.75 -33.15
C TYR A 290 8.02 -15.90 -34.17
N VAL A 291 7.75 -15.59 -35.44
CA VAL A 291 7.76 -16.59 -36.53
C VAL A 291 9.18 -17.13 -36.76
N ALA A 292 10.20 -16.27 -36.78
CA ALA A 292 11.59 -16.68 -36.92
C ALA A 292 12.05 -17.60 -35.77
N SER A 293 11.71 -17.25 -34.53
CA SER A 293 11.95 -18.08 -33.33
C SER A 293 11.28 -19.45 -33.44
N SER A 294 10.01 -19.48 -33.85
CA SER A 294 9.24 -20.72 -34.02
C SER A 294 9.84 -21.63 -35.09
N LEU A 295 10.25 -21.07 -36.23
CA LEU A 295 10.92 -21.81 -37.31
C LEU A 295 12.28 -22.34 -36.86
N PHE A 296 13.08 -21.55 -36.13
CA PHE A 296 14.38 -21.97 -35.61
C PHE A 296 14.24 -23.16 -34.64
N LEU A 297 13.27 -23.12 -33.71
CA LEU A 297 12.99 -24.23 -32.79
C LEU A 297 12.55 -25.50 -33.54
N MET A 298 11.74 -25.37 -34.60
CA MET A 298 11.35 -26.51 -35.44
C MET A 298 12.55 -27.11 -36.18
N ILE A 299 13.44 -26.28 -36.74
CA ILE A 299 14.69 -26.73 -37.39
C ILE A 299 15.59 -27.45 -36.38
N MET A 300 15.81 -26.89 -35.19
CA MET A 300 16.58 -27.54 -34.13
C MET A 300 15.96 -28.88 -33.73
N TYR A 301 14.63 -28.93 -33.53
CA TYR A 301 13.91 -30.16 -33.22
C TYR A 301 14.11 -31.24 -34.30
N PHE A 302 13.96 -30.88 -35.59
CA PHE A 302 14.21 -31.81 -36.68
C PHE A 302 15.68 -32.23 -36.77
N PHE A 303 16.64 -31.32 -36.55
CA PHE A 303 18.07 -31.64 -36.52
C PHE A 303 18.41 -32.62 -35.39
N PHE A 304 17.91 -32.39 -34.17
CA PHE A 304 18.07 -33.32 -33.05
C PHE A 304 17.35 -34.66 -33.28
N ARG A 305 16.16 -34.66 -33.89
CA ARG A 305 15.41 -35.89 -34.25
C ARG A 305 16.08 -36.68 -35.38
N MET A 306 16.71 -36.01 -36.34
CA MET A 306 17.51 -36.66 -37.38
C MET A 306 18.86 -37.17 -36.84
N ARG A 307 19.54 -36.39 -35.99
CA ARG A 307 20.72 -36.89 -35.26
C ARG A 307 20.36 -38.09 -34.40
N SER A 308 19.33 -38.05 -33.56
CA SER A 308 18.98 -39.17 -32.67
C SER A 308 18.61 -40.44 -33.43
N LYS A 309 17.91 -40.33 -34.57
CA LYS A 309 17.74 -41.44 -35.51
C LYS A 309 19.08 -41.97 -36.05
N ARG A 310 19.99 -41.09 -36.49
CA ARG A 310 21.31 -41.47 -37.01
C ARG A 310 22.23 -42.09 -35.95
N TRP A 311 22.13 -41.66 -34.69
CA TRP A 311 22.78 -42.32 -33.54
C TRP A 311 22.20 -43.72 -33.29
N ARG A 312 20.86 -43.89 -33.31
CA ARG A 312 20.24 -45.22 -33.15
C ARG A 312 20.61 -46.19 -34.28
N VAL A 313 20.75 -45.72 -35.52
CA VAL A 313 21.25 -46.53 -36.64
C VAL A 313 22.73 -46.90 -36.47
N LYS A 314 23.57 -46.00 -35.92
CA LYS A 314 24.98 -46.32 -35.62
C LYS A 314 25.12 -47.41 -34.54
N TYR A 315 24.30 -47.37 -33.49
CA TYR A 315 24.33 -48.39 -32.43
C TYR A 315 23.93 -49.78 -32.94
N TYR A 316 22.95 -49.88 -33.85
CA TYR A 316 22.53 -51.16 -34.44
C TYR A 316 23.50 -51.74 -35.48
N ARG A 317 24.43 -50.93 -36.03
CA ARG A 317 25.42 -51.38 -37.04
C ARG A 317 26.81 -51.65 -36.44
N SER A 318 26.95 -51.56 -35.12
CA SER A 318 28.18 -51.86 -34.38
C SER A 318 28.01 -53.07 -33.43
N SER A 319 26.94 -53.84 -33.62
CA SER A 319 26.56 -55.01 -32.82
C SER A 319 26.21 -56.22 -33.70
N VAL A 320 26.91 -56.35 -34.83
CA VAL A 320 26.98 -57.52 -35.74
C VAL A 320 28.43 -57.64 -36.17
#